data_AF-A0A077B000-F1
#
_entry.id   AF-A0A077B000-F1
#
_cell.length_a   1.000
_cell.length_b   1.000
_cell.length_c   1.000
_cell.angle_alpha   90.00
_cell.angle_beta   90.00
_cell.angle_gamma   90.00
#
_symmetry.space_group_name_H-M   'P 1'
#
loop_
_entity.id
_entity.type
_entity.pdbx_description
1 polymer ?
#
loop_
_entity_poly.entity_id
_entity_poly.type
_entity_poly.pdbx_seq_one_letter_code
_entity_poly.pdbx_strand_id
1 'polypeptide(L)'
;MKNRSGLAAHGFRKARTRTLIQLGGLIEKAGLFEVIGLIPGSDLQKDPLMQPLALSLLGAFLEIKQELQSDQISLEMWKLKAQEFLNKTQSY
;
A
#
# COMPACT_ATOMS: atom_id res chain seq x y z
N MET A 1 11.30 25.09 -29.08
CA MET A 1 10.94 25.02 -27.64
C MET A 1 10.82 23.56 -27.23
N LYS A 2 11.73 23.02 -26.41
CA LYS A 2 11.66 21.63 -25.92
C LYS A 2 10.56 21.52 -24.86
N ASN A 3 9.73 20.48 -24.96
CA ASN A 3 8.47 20.26 -24.22
C ASN A 3 8.60 20.35 -22.70
N ARG A 4 8.23 21.51 -22.12
CA ARG A 4 8.06 21.68 -20.65
C ARG A 4 6.98 20.76 -20.08
N SER A 5 5.96 20.41 -20.88
CA SER A 5 4.90 19.45 -20.52
C SER A 5 5.41 18.03 -20.32
N GLY A 6 6.37 17.57 -21.14
CA GLY A 6 6.95 16.23 -21.05
C GLY A 6 7.82 16.04 -19.79
N LEU A 7 8.54 17.09 -19.38
CA LEU A 7 9.36 17.10 -18.17
C LEU A 7 8.52 17.09 -16.89
N ALA A 8 7.46 17.91 -16.85
CA ALA A 8 6.51 17.92 -15.74
C ALA A 8 5.78 16.56 -15.60
N ALA A 9 5.35 15.97 -16.72
CA ALA A 9 4.73 14.64 -16.74
C ALA A 9 5.70 13.53 -16.28
N HIS A 10 6.98 13.63 -16.65
CA HIS A 10 8.00 12.67 -16.21
C HIS A 10 8.28 12.77 -14.70
N GLY A 11 8.41 14.00 -14.17
CA GLY A 11 8.56 14.25 -12.74
C GLY A 11 7.38 13.68 -11.93
N PHE A 12 6.15 13.91 -12.40
CA PHE A 12 4.96 13.36 -11.78
C PHE A 12 4.92 11.83 -11.79
N ARG A 13 5.23 11.18 -12.92
CA ARG A 13 5.27 9.70 -13.00
C ARG A 13 6.26 9.10 -12.01
N LYS A 14 7.45 9.70 -11.88
CA LYS A 14 8.46 9.27 -10.91
C LYS A 14 7.96 9.41 -9.48
N ALA A 15 7.37 10.56 -9.14
CA ALA A 15 6.81 10.79 -7.81
C ALA A 15 5.69 9.80 -7.48
N ARG A 16 4.74 9.60 -8.40
CA ARG A 16 3.65 8.61 -8.27
C ARG A 16 4.18 7.20 -8.05
N THR A 17 5.16 6.78 -8.85
CA THR A 17 5.78 5.45 -8.72
C THR A 17 6.41 5.28 -7.34
N ARG A 18 7.13 6.29 -6.85
CA ARG A 18 7.71 6.26 -5.50
C ARG A 18 6.63 6.13 -4.41
N THR A 19 5.52 6.86 -4.51
CA THR A 19 4.41 6.72 -3.55
C THR A 19 3.82 5.31 -3.56
N LEU A 20 3.61 4.72 -4.73
CA LEU A 20 3.09 3.35 -4.84
C LEU A 20 4.06 2.32 -4.23
N ILE A 21 5.36 2.47 -4.45
CA ILE A 21 6.39 1.63 -3.83
C ILE A 21 6.36 1.77 -2.31
N GLN A 22 6.27 3.01 -1.80
CA GLN A 22 6.20 3.26 -0.35
C GLN A 22 4.94 2.65 0.27
N LEU A 23 3.79 2.72 -0.39
CA LEU A 23 2.56 2.06 0.06
C LEU A 23 2.73 0.53 0.10
N GLY A 24 3.33 -0.07 -0.92
CA GLY A 24 3.66 -1.50 -0.94
C GLY A 24 4.56 -1.89 0.23
N GLY A 25 5.59 -1.09 0.51
CA GLY A 25 6.48 -1.32 1.66
C GLY A 25 5.79 -1.22 3.02
N LEU A 26 4.72 -0.42 3.17
CA LEU A 26 3.92 -0.39 4.40
C LEU A 26 3.14 -1.69 4.61
N ILE A 27 2.59 -2.26 3.53
CA ILE A 27 1.86 -3.53 3.57
C ILE A 27 2.80 -4.68 3.94
N GLU A 28 3.99 -4.71 3.34
CA GLU A 28 5.05 -5.67 3.66
C GLU A 28 5.49 -5.53 5.12
N LYS A 29 5.76 -4.30 5.59
CA LYS A 29 6.18 -4.02 6.96
C LYS A 29 5.12 -4.39 8.01
N ALA A 30 3.84 -4.35 7.65
CA ALA A 30 2.75 -4.79 8.51
C ALA A 30 2.64 -6.33 8.60
N GLY A 31 3.50 -7.09 7.91
CA GLY A 31 3.52 -8.55 7.89
C GLY A 31 2.46 -9.17 6.97
N LEU A 32 1.74 -8.36 6.17
CA LEU A 32 0.60 -8.86 5.41
C LEU A 32 1.02 -9.83 4.31
N PHE A 33 2.21 -9.67 3.73
CA PHE A 33 2.71 -10.55 2.67
C PHE A 33 2.76 -12.01 3.13
N GLU A 34 3.26 -12.26 4.33
CA GLU A 34 3.34 -13.59 4.92
C GLU A 34 1.93 -14.18 5.15
N VAL A 35 1.01 -13.36 5.69
CA VAL A 35 -0.36 -13.78 6.02
C VAL A 35 -1.15 -14.20 4.78
N ILE A 36 -0.97 -13.49 3.66
CA ILE A 36 -1.73 -13.73 2.42
C ILE A 36 -0.95 -14.56 1.39
N GLY A 37 0.26 -14.99 1.70
CA GLY A 37 1.13 -15.75 0.79
C GLY A 37 1.63 -14.95 -0.41
N LEU A 38 1.78 -13.62 -0.29
CA LEU A 38 2.30 -12.76 -1.36
C LEU A 38 3.83 -12.77 -1.37
N ILE A 39 4.41 -13.25 -2.47
CA ILE A 39 5.86 -13.25 -2.68
C ILE A 39 6.29 -11.90 -3.27
N PRO A 40 7.30 -11.22 -2.71
CA PRO A 40 7.87 -10.02 -3.31
C PRO A 40 8.28 -10.23 -4.77
N GLY A 41 7.92 -9.29 -5.65
CA GLY A 41 8.18 -9.38 -7.08
C GLY A 41 7.12 -10.11 -7.91
N SER A 42 6.08 -10.65 -7.28
CA SER A 42 4.93 -11.23 -7.99
C SER A 42 4.22 -10.21 -8.88
N ASP A 43 3.84 -10.60 -10.09
CA ASP A 43 3.09 -9.75 -11.02
C ASP A 43 1.59 -9.86 -10.75
N LEU A 44 1.09 -9.04 -9.82
CA LEU A 44 -0.33 -8.99 -9.46
C LEU A 44 -1.27 -8.58 -10.62
N GLN A 45 -0.73 -8.11 -11.74
CA GLN A 45 -1.52 -7.67 -12.89
C GLN A 45 -1.61 -8.73 -13.98
N LYS A 46 -0.48 -9.32 -14.35
CA LYS A 46 -0.39 -10.22 -15.52
C LYS A 46 -0.43 -11.68 -15.15
N ASP A 47 -0.04 -12.05 -13.93
CA ASP A 47 -0.11 -13.44 -13.49
C ASP A 47 -1.57 -13.82 -13.18
N PRO A 48 -2.20 -14.73 -13.95
CA PRO A 48 -3.57 -15.15 -13.70
C PRO A 48 -3.76 -15.79 -12.32
N LEU A 49 -2.71 -16.42 -11.77
CA LEU A 49 -2.76 -17.03 -10.43
C LEU A 49 -2.81 -15.98 -9.32
N MET A 50 -2.34 -14.76 -9.60
CA MET A 50 -2.34 -13.66 -8.65
C MET A 50 -3.58 -12.76 -8.77
N GLN A 51 -4.37 -12.87 -9.82
CA GLN A 51 -5.59 -12.08 -10.00
C GLN A 51 -6.60 -12.24 -8.84
N PRO A 52 -6.88 -13.46 -8.32
CA PRO A 52 -7.78 -13.62 -7.17
C PRO A 52 -7.25 -12.92 -5.91
N LEU A 53 -5.94 -12.98 -5.67
CA LEU A 53 -5.30 -12.29 -4.55
C LEU A 53 -5.39 -10.77 -4.72
N ALA A 54 -5.13 -10.26 -5.92
CA ALA A 54 -5.27 -8.84 -6.24
C ALA A 54 -6.71 -8.33 -6.03
N LEU A 55 -7.72 -9.11 -6.43
CA LEU A 55 -9.13 -8.79 -6.18
C LEU A 55 -9.48 -8.83 -4.68
N SER A 56 -8.94 -9.80 -3.94
CA SER A 56 -9.15 -9.90 -2.49
C SER A 56 -8.56 -8.71 -1.74
N LEU A 57 -7.35 -8.28 -2.12
CA LEU A 57 -6.71 -7.07 -1.59
C LEU A 57 -7.52 -5.81 -1.90
N LEU A 58 -8.07 -5.70 -3.12
CA LEU A 58 -8.97 -4.61 -3.47
C LEU A 58 -10.21 -4.60 -2.57
N GLY A 59 -10.80 -5.77 -2.30
CA GLY A 59 -11.91 -5.93 -1.36
C GLY A 59 -11.57 -5.39 0.04
N ALA A 60 -10.44 -5.83 0.61
CA ALA A 60 -9.99 -5.36 1.92
C ALA A 60 -9.78 -3.83 1.95
N PHE A 61 -9.23 -3.23 0.89
CA PHE A 61 -9.07 -1.77 0.84
C PHE A 61 -10.40 -1.03 0.71
N LEU A 62 -11.42 -1.64 0.09
CA LEU A 62 -12.77 -1.07 0.05
C LEU A 62 -13.43 -1.09 1.42
N GLU A 63 -13.23 -2.14 2.22
CA GLU A 63 -13.68 -2.20 3.62
C GLU A 63 -13.01 -1.12 4.47
N ILE A 64 -11.68 -1.01 4.41
CA ILE A 64 -10.90 0.04 5.09
C ILE A 64 -11.41 1.45 4.72
N LYS A 65 -11.71 1.68 3.44
CA LYS A 65 -12.29 2.94 2.97
C LYS A 65 -13.67 3.18 3.59
N GLN A 66 -14.53 2.17 3.61
CA GLN A 66 -15.88 2.27 4.17
C GLN A 66 -15.84 2.56 5.68
N GLU A 67 -14.99 1.87 6.43
CA GLU A 67 -14.81 2.09 7.87
C GLU A 67 -14.39 3.53 8.17
N LEU A 68 -13.42 4.08 7.42
CA LEU A 68 -13.02 5.49 7.52
C LEU A 68 -14.15 6.47 7.20
N GLN A 69 -14.97 6.16 6.19
CA GLN A 69 -16.08 7.03 5.78
C GLN A 69 -17.24 7.00 6.77
N SER A 70 -17.36 5.94 7.57
CA SER A 70 -18.40 5.76 8.56
C SER A 70 -18.05 6.28 9.96
N ASP A 71 -16.88 6.94 10.11
CA ASP A 71 -16.31 7.39 11.39
C ASP A 71 -16.13 6.27 12.45
N GLN A 72 -16.24 5.00 12.05
CA GLN A 72 -15.97 3.84 12.92
C GLN A 72 -14.49 3.76 13.30
N ILE A 73 -13.62 4.26 12.41
CA ILE A 73 -12.18 4.32 12.60
C ILE A 73 -11.67 5.68 12.15
N SER A 74 -10.65 6.20 12.84
CA SER A 74 -9.93 7.42 12.46
C SER A 74 -8.47 7.15 12.10
N LEU A 75 -7.88 8.06 11.31
CA LEU A 75 -6.46 8.01 11.00
C LEU A 75 -5.58 8.12 12.25
N GLU A 76 -6.05 8.83 13.29
CA GLU A 76 -5.33 8.96 14.56
C GLU A 76 -5.21 7.60 15.27
N MET A 77 -6.29 6.81 15.30
CA MET A 77 -6.27 5.47 15.86
C MET A 77 -5.25 4.56 15.17
N TRP A 78 -5.19 4.59 13.83
CA TRP A 78 -4.20 3.80 13.09
C TRP A 78 -2.77 4.29 13.32
N LYS A 79 -2.58 5.60 13.46
CA LYS A 79 -1.26 6.17 13.82
C LYS A 79 -0.79 5.61 15.17
N LEU A 80 -1.66 5.61 16.19
CA LEU A 80 -1.35 5.06 17.51
C LEU A 80 -1.02 3.56 17.43
N LYS A 81 -1.84 2.77 16.71
CA LYS A 81 -1.58 1.34 16.48
C LYS A 81 -0.23 1.09 15.81
N ALA A 82 0.13 1.89 14.80
CA ALA A 82 1.41 1.78 14.13
C ALA A 82 2.59 2.12 15.06
N GLN A 83 2.44 3.14 15.92
CA GLN A 83 3.46 3.50 16.92
C GLN A 83 3.69 2.37 17.93
N GLU A 84 2.63 1.77 18.45
CA GLU A 84 2.73 0.61 19.34
C GLU A 84 3.45 -0.58 18.68
N PHE A 85 3.11 -0.87 17.42
CA PHE A 85 3.78 -1.90 16.64
C PHE A 85 5.28 -1.63 16.52
N LEU A 86 5.67 -0.40 16.13
CA LEU A 86 7.08 -0.04 15.96
C LEU A 86 7.88 -0.11 17.26
N ASN A 87 7.27 0.28 18.39
CA ASN A 87 7.93 0.23 19.71
C ASN A 87 8.22 -1.21 20.14
N LYS A 88 7.31 -2.15 19.86
CA LYS A 88 7.50 -3.58 20.17
C LYS A 88 8.63 -4.18 19.33
N THR A 89 8.72 -3.82 18.06
CA THR A 89 9.73 -4.36 17.14
C THR A 89 11.13 -3.80 17.39
N GLN A 90 11.28 -2.65 18.07
CA GLN A 90 12.57 -2.06 18.44
C GLN A 90 13.16 -2.56 19.77
N SER A 91 12.43 -3.42 20.50
CA SER A 91 12.81 -3.90 21.84
C SER A 91 13.55 -5.25 21.83
N TYR A 92 13.97 -5.71 20.64
CA TYR A 92 14.79 -6.91 20.40
C TYR A 92 16.07 -6.51 19.66
#